data_AF-A0AAN9C1R1-F1
#
_entry.id   AF-A0AAN9C1R1-F1
#
_cell.length_a   1.000
_cell.length_b   1.000
_cell.length_c   1.000
_cell.angle_alpha   90.00
_cell.angle_beta   90.00
_cell.angle_gamma   90.00
#
_symmetry.space_group_name_H-M   'P 1'
#
loop_
_entity.id
_entity.type
_entity.pdbx_description
1 polymer ?
#
loop_
_entity_poly.entity_id
_entity_poly.type
_entity_poly.pdbx_seq_one_letter_code
_entity_poly.pdbx_strand_id
1 'polypeptide(L)'
;METLTGLEALESRRDTKTLLQYAKYKRMQAHPMHERTSMPTKCRLKRESFLHQARRLERRDPDLMEQAAAPISIPTTLPTWKRKEFPEICTTVPGILQKQVQSEAERKALTLEYISQTYPNEEWTHAYTDGSAEKATRNGGGGILICRKDAAPIKKSIATGKFSTNYKAEAEALKEAAGVLKKTL
;
A
#
# COMPACT_ATOMS: atom_id res chain seq x y z
N MET A 1 17.25 23.69 15.16
CA MET A 1 16.73 22.43 15.74
C MET A 1 16.57 21.36 14.65
N GLU A 2 15.82 21.60 13.57
CA GLU A 2 15.57 20.57 12.53
C GLU A 2 16.82 20.22 11.69
N THR A 3 17.68 21.20 11.39
CA THR A 3 18.94 20.98 10.64
C THR A 3 20.02 20.24 11.42
N LEU A 4 20.00 20.32 12.77
CA LEU A 4 20.95 19.62 13.64
C LEU A 4 20.63 18.12 13.77
N THR A 5 19.37 17.72 13.53
CA THR A 5 18.90 16.33 13.63
C THR A 5 18.86 15.62 12.28
N GLY A 6 19.32 16.27 11.20
CA GLY A 6 19.25 15.72 9.84
C GLY A 6 17.82 15.54 9.32
N LEU A 7 16.83 16.15 9.97
CA LEU A 7 15.43 16.08 9.59
C LEU A 7 15.11 17.18 8.59
N GLU A 8 14.38 16.82 7.54
CA GLU A 8 13.85 17.79 6.59
C GLU A 8 12.95 18.82 7.30
N ALA A 9 13.10 20.09 6.93
CA ALA A 9 12.33 21.17 7.54
C ALA A 9 10.83 20.92 7.44
N LEU A 10 10.06 21.28 8.47
CA LEU A 10 8.61 21.03 8.50
C LEU A 10 7.87 21.64 7.29
N GLU A 11 8.32 22.81 6.84
CA GLU A 11 7.74 23.51 5.69
C GLU A 11 7.98 22.74 4.38
N SER A 12 9.22 22.32 4.12
CA SER A 12 9.58 21.48 2.97
C SER A 12 8.78 20.16 2.94
N ARG A 13 8.57 19.53 4.10
CA ARG A 13 7.73 18.33 4.20
C ARG A 13 6.27 18.60 3.83
N ARG A 14 5.71 19.73 4.27
CA ARG A 14 4.32 20.14 3.96
C ARG A 14 4.15 20.47 2.48
N ASP A 15 5.13 21.15 1.89
CA ASP A 15 5.13 21.49 0.47
C ASP A 15 5.22 20.24 -0.39
N THR A 16 6.14 19.33 -0.05
CA THR A 16 6.27 18.02 -0.69
C THR A 16 4.97 17.22 -0.64
N LYS A 17 4.30 17.18 0.53
CA LYS A 17 3.00 16.48 0.66
C LYS A 17 1.91 17.13 -0.17
N THR A 18 1.90 18.46 -0.26
CA THR A 18 0.94 19.21 -1.08
C THR A 18 1.11 18.87 -2.56
N LEU A 19 2.35 18.84 -3.05
CA LEU A 19 2.67 18.48 -4.44
C LEU A 19 2.34 17.02 -4.75
N LEU A 20 2.70 16.08 -3.87
CA LEU A 20 2.35 14.66 -4.03
C LEU A 20 0.84 14.45 -4.14
N GLN A 21 0.06 15.09 -3.27
CA GLN A 21 -1.39 14.96 -3.28
C GLN A 21 -2.01 15.60 -4.53
N TYR A 22 -1.47 16.72 -4.99
CA TYR A 22 -1.93 17.38 -6.21
C TYR A 22 -1.62 16.55 -7.45
N ALA A 23 -0.42 15.99 -7.55
CA ALA A 23 -0.04 15.05 -8.61
C ALA A 23 -0.94 13.79 -8.61
N LYS A 24 -1.28 13.26 -7.43
CA LYS A 24 -2.24 12.17 -7.28
C LYS A 24 -3.61 12.53 -7.87
N TYR A 25 -4.17 13.68 -7.52
CA TYR A 25 -5.46 14.11 -8.07
C TYR A 25 -5.43 14.35 -9.58
N LYS A 26 -4.32 14.87 -10.13
CA LYS A 26 -4.12 14.98 -11.58
C LYS A 26 -4.20 13.62 -12.30
N ARG A 27 -3.85 12.51 -11.63
CA ARG A 27 -3.82 11.16 -12.22
C ARG A 27 -5.08 10.32 -11.99
N MET A 28 -5.96 10.72 -11.06
CA MET A 28 -7.15 9.95 -10.66
C MET A 28 -8.40 10.39 -11.44
N GLN A 29 -8.55 9.95 -12.69
CA GLN A 29 -9.63 10.40 -13.58
C GLN A 29 -11.05 10.30 -13.00
N ALA A 30 -11.33 9.27 -12.19
CA ALA A 30 -12.64 9.06 -11.56
C ALA A 30 -12.85 9.83 -10.24
N HIS A 31 -11.89 10.65 -9.78
CA HIS A 31 -11.99 11.37 -8.52
C HIS A 31 -12.45 12.81 -8.73
N PRO A 32 -13.38 13.38 -7.93
CA PRO A 32 -13.90 14.74 -8.13
C PRO A 32 -12.83 15.84 -8.16
N MET A 33 -11.71 15.63 -7.46
CA MET A 33 -10.60 16.59 -7.49
C MET A 33 -9.85 16.62 -8.82
N HIS A 34 -9.94 15.59 -9.67
CA HIS A 34 -9.28 15.56 -10.98
C HIS A 34 -9.78 16.70 -11.86
N GLU A 35 -11.09 16.81 -12.05
CA GLU A 35 -11.70 17.94 -12.76
C GLU A 35 -11.38 19.27 -12.08
N ARG A 36 -11.38 19.32 -10.75
CA ARG A 36 -11.05 20.56 -10.03
C ARG A 36 -9.60 21.00 -10.23
N THR A 37 -8.67 20.09 -10.56
CA THR A 37 -7.28 20.46 -10.86
C THR A 37 -7.13 21.23 -12.17
N SER A 38 -8.04 21.08 -13.14
CA SER A 38 -8.04 21.86 -14.39
C SER A 38 -8.83 23.17 -14.28
N MET A 39 -9.76 23.28 -13.32
CA MET A 39 -10.61 24.46 -13.17
C MET A 39 -9.86 25.70 -12.62
N PRO A 40 -10.28 26.92 -12.97
CA PRO A 40 -9.75 28.14 -12.36
C PRO A 40 -10.09 28.18 -10.86
N THR A 41 -9.11 28.55 -10.04
CA THR A 41 -9.28 28.69 -8.59
C THR A 41 -9.82 30.07 -8.26
N LYS A 42 -11.00 30.13 -7.61
CA LYS A 42 -11.47 31.36 -6.96
C LYS A 42 -10.65 31.60 -5.70
N CYS A 43 -9.91 32.71 -5.66
CA CYS A 43 -9.13 33.10 -4.49
C CYS A 43 -9.96 34.05 -3.61
N ARG A 44 -10.06 33.75 -2.31
CA ARG A 44 -10.56 34.71 -1.32
C ARG A 44 -9.35 35.44 -0.75
N LEU A 45 -9.40 36.77 -0.70
CA LEU A 45 -8.26 37.63 -0.35
C LEU A 45 -7.48 37.23 0.92
N LYS A 46 -8.13 36.59 1.89
CA LYS A 46 -7.55 36.18 3.18
C LYS A 46 -7.33 34.67 3.35
N ARG A 47 -7.64 33.84 2.34
CA ARG A 47 -7.53 32.38 2.41
C ARG A 47 -7.09 31.79 1.09
N GLU A 48 -5.97 31.09 1.13
CA GLU A 48 -5.49 30.29 0.01
C GLU A 48 -6.16 28.93 0.01
N SER A 49 -6.52 28.44 -1.17
CA SER A 49 -7.00 27.08 -1.33
C SER A 49 -5.83 26.13 -1.58
N PHE A 50 -6.05 24.83 -1.33
CA PHE A 50 -5.09 23.77 -1.67
C PHE A 50 -4.58 23.89 -3.11
N LEU A 51 -5.47 24.11 -4.08
CA LEU A 51 -5.11 24.24 -5.50
C LEU A 51 -4.25 25.48 -5.76
N HIS A 52 -4.50 26.59 -5.04
CA HIS A 52 -3.70 27.80 -5.13
C HIS A 52 -2.27 27.55 -4.63
N GLN A 53 -2.15 26.90 -3.46
CA GLN A 53 -0.86 26.54 -2.88
C GLN A 53 -0.10 25.55 -3.76
N ALA A 54 -0.75 24.47 -4.21
CA ALA A 54 -0.16 23.46 -5.07
C ALA A 54 0.34 24.04 -6.39
N ARG A 55 -0.45 24.88 -7.08
CA ARG A 55 -0.03 25.54 -8.34
C ARG A 55 1.10 26.53 -8.12
N ARG A 56 1.11 27.22 -6.98
CA ARG A 56 2.19 28.15 -6.64
C ARG A 56 3.50 27.41 -6.38
N LEU A 57 3.43 26.30 -5.66
CA LEU A 57 4.58 25.41 -5.43
C LEU A 57 5.05 24.78 -6.75
N GLU A 58 4.12 24.33 -7.60
CA GLU A 58 4.39 23.76 -8.93
C GLU A 58 5.17 24.73 -9.84
N ARG A 59 4.89 26.04 -9.76
CA ARG A 59 5.65 27.05 -10.51
C ARG A 59 7.04 27.34 -9.95
N ARG A 60 7.25 27.12 -8.65
CA ARG A 60 8.54 27.40 -7.99
C ARG A 60 9.52 26.26 -8.15
N ASP A 61 9.03 25.03 -8.28
CA ASP A 61 9.87 23.83 -8.32
C ASP A 61 9.43 22.89 -9.46
N PRO A 62 9.85 23.20 -10.70
CA PRO A 62 9.51 22.39 -11.87
C PRO A 62 10.27 21.05 -11.91
N ASP A 63 11.32 20.85 -11.11
CA ASP A 63 12.07 19.59 -11.04
C ASP A 63 11.30 18.50 -10.26
N LEU A 64 10.35 18.90 -9.41
CA LEU A 64 9.36 17.99 -8.81
C LEU A 64 8.27 17.54 -9.81
N MET A 65 8.35 17.97 -11.07
CA MET A 65 7.46 17.49 -12.14
C MET A 65 7.86 16.11 -12.63
N GLU A 66 6.97 15.15 -12.45
CA GLU A 66 6.95 13.96 -13.29
C GLU A 66 6.12 14.30 -14.56
N GLN A 67 6.83 14.66 -15.63
CA GLN A 67 6.28 15.23 -16.88
C GLN A 67 5.29 14.32 -17.64
N ALA A 68 5.22 13.04 -17.31
CA ALA A 68 4.24 12.11 -17.86
C ALA A 68 3.35 11.57 -16.73
N ALA A 69 2.23 12.25 -16.48
CA ALA A 69 1.21 11.79 -15.55
C ALA A 69 0.43 10.61 -16.15
N ALA A 70 1.06 9.43 -16.22
CA ALA A 70 0.35 8.21 -16.55
C ALA A 70 -0.80 8.02 -15.54
N PRO A 71 -2.02 7.68 -16.00
CA PRO A 71 -3.17 7.51 -15.12
C PRO A 71 -2.87 6.41 -14.09
N ILE A 72 -3.20 6.68 -12.83
CA ILE A 72 -3.12 5.66 -11.79
C ILE A 72 -4.43 4.87 -11.88
N SER A 73 -4.32 3.58 -12.23
CA SER A 73 -5.46 2.67 -12.12
C SER A 73 -5.90 2.62 -10.66
N ILE A 74 -7.12 3.08 -10.41
CA ILE A 74 -7.76 2.91 -9.12
C ILE A 74 -8.14 1.43 -9.06
N PRO A 75 -7.73 0.68 -8.02
CA PRO A 75 -8.22 -0.67 -7.82
C PRO A 75 -9.75 -0.59 -7.81
N THR A 76 -10.41 -1.28 -8.75
CA THR A 76 -11.87 -1.34 -8.81
C THR A 76 -12.38 -1.79 -7.44
N THR A 77 -12.92 -0.85 -6.66
CA THR A 77 -13.59 -1.16 -5.43
C THR A 77 -14.92 -1.79 -5.84
N LEU A 78 -14.93 -3.11 -6.03
CA LEU A 78 -16.14 -3.85 -5.75
C LEU A 78 -16.59 -3.36 -4.38
N PRO A 79 -17.79 -2.76 -4.26
CA PRO A 79 -18.27 -2.35 -2.97
C PRO A 79 -18.27 -3.57 -2.06
N THR A 80 -17.74 -3.44 -0.84
CA THR A 80 -17.62 -4.54 0.13
C THR A 80 -18.93 -5.29 0.32
N TRP A 81 -20.07 -4.61 0.17
CA TRP A 81 -21.43 -5.16 0.31
C TRP A 81 -21.93 -6.01 -0.89
N LYS A 82 -21.22 -6.07 -2.02
CA LYS A 82 -21.55 -6.96 -3.15
C LYS A 82 -20.86 -8.34 -3.08
N ARG A 83 -19.95 -8.55 -2.13
CA ARG A 83 -19.37 -9.88 -1.88
C ARG A 83 -20.32 -10.67 -0.99
N LYS A 84 -20.85 -11.78 -1.52
CA LYS A 84 -21.79 -12.66 -0.80
C LYS A 84 -21.12 -13.38 0.37
N GLU A 85 -19.81 -13.61 0.29
CA GLU A 85 -19.00 -14.21 1.35
C GLU A 85 -17.69 -13.43 1.41
N PHE A 86 -17.40 -12.89 2.59
CA PHE A 86 -16.13 -12.22 2.88
C PHE A 86 -15.36 -13.13 3.83
N PRO A 87 -14.06 -13.38 3.60
CA PRO A 87 -13.29 -14.22 4.50
C PRO A 87 -13.28 -13.60 5.90
N GLU A 88 -13.29 -14.44 6.92
CA GLU A 88 -13.07 -13.99 8.29
C GLU A 88 -11.66 -13.38 8.37
N ILE A 89 -11.58 -12.12 8.81
CA ILE A 89 -10.31 -11.43 8.99
C ILE A 89 -9.94 -11.45 10.46
N CYS A 90 -8.94 -12.27 10.78
CA CYS A 90 -8.32 -12.30 12.11
C CYS A 90 -7.10 -11.37 12.12
N THR A 91 -7.21 -10.23 12.80
CA THR A 91 -6.11 -9.24 12.90
C THR A 91 -5.26 -9.38 14.17
N THR A 92 -5.59 -10.35 15.03
CA THR A 92 -4.95 -10.53 16.34
C THR A 92 -4.66 -12.01 16.59
N VAL A 93 -3.49 -12.27 17.17
CA VAL A 93 -3.14 -13.58 17.72
C VAL A 93 -3.18 -13.48 19.26
N PRO A 94 -3.89 -14.36 19.96
CA PRO A 94 -3.93 -14.36 21.42
C PRO A 94 -2.51 -14.41 22.04
N GLY A 95 -2.28 -13.63 23.08
CA GLY A 95 -1.01 -13.64 23.83
C GLY A 95 0.14 -12.81 23.22
N ILE A 96 -0.03 -12.22 22.02
CA ILE A 96 0.94 -11.25 21.50
C ILE A 96 0.80 -9.91 22.23
N LEU A 97 1.90 -9.48 22.84
CA LEU A 97 2.04 -8.21 23.53
C LEU A 97 2.81 -7.18 22.67
N GLN A 98 2.97 -5.97 23.21
CA GLN A 98 3.68 -4.88 22.55
C GLN A 98 5.16 -5.22 22.31
N LYS A 99 5.75 -4.60 21.27
CA LYS A 99 7.13 -4.85 20.83
C LYS A 99 8.19 -4.65 21.91
N GLN A 100 7.91 -3.82 22.91
CA GLN A 100 8.80 -3.51 24.01
C GLN A 100 8.77 -4.56 25.13
N VAL A 101 7.70 -5.36 25.20
CA VAL A 101 7.46 -6.32 26.29
C VAL A 101 7.90 -7.72 25.89
N GLN A 102 7.66 -8.11 24.64
CA GLN A 102 8.06 -9.42 24.10
C GLN A 102 9.08 -9.28 23.00
N SER A 103 10.11 -10.13 23.05
CA SER A 103 11.11 -10.25 22.01
C SER A 103 10.47 -10.66 20.68
N GLU A 104 11.20 -10.42 19.58
CA GLU A 104 10.76 -10.88 18.25
C GLU A 104 10.67 -12.41 18.17
N ALA A 105 11.59 -13.12 18.82
CA ALA A 105 11.61 -14.58 18.85
C ALA A 105 10.37 -15.15 19.57
N GLU A 106 9.99 -14.58 20.72
CA GLU A 106 8.79 -15.01 21.46
C GLU A 106 7.51 -14.76 20.65
N ARG A 107 7.38 -13.58 20.05
CA ARG A 107 6.21 -13.25 19.20
C ARG A 107 6.10 -14.19 18.00
N LYS A 108 7.23 -14.52 17.38
CA LYS A 108 7.29 -15.48 16.28
C LYS A 108 6.89 -16.88 16.75
N ALA A 109 7.43 -17.35 17.88
CA ALA A 109 7.12 -18.67 18.43
C ALA A 109 5.62 -18.81 18.76
N LEU A 110 5.04 -17.85 19.48
CA LEU A 110 3.62 -17.81 19.81
C LEU A 110 2.73 -17.80 18.56
N THR A 111 3.11 -17.02 17.54
CA THR A 111 2.36 -16.96 16.28
C THR A 111 2.39 -18.31 15.57
N LEU A 112 3.55 -18.95 15.47
CA LEU A 112 3.69 -20.24 14.80
C LEU A 112 2.94 -21.34 15.56
N GLU A 113 2.99 -21.34 16.89
CA GLU A 113 2.23 -22.27 17.72
C GLU A 113 0.73 -22.10 17.51
N TYR A 114 0.21 -20.88 17.58
CA TYR A 114 -1.20 -20.58 17.33
C TYR A 114 -1.66 -21.04 15.94
N ILE A 115 -0.86 -20.77 14.90
CA ILE A 115 -1.15 -21.24 13.54
C ILE A 115 -1.18 -22.77 13.50
N SER A 116 -0.20 -23.45 14.10
CA SER A 116 -0.11 -24.91 14.09
C SER A 116 -1.28 -25.61 14.80
N GLN A 117 -1.78 -25.02 15.89
CA GLN A 117 -2.88 -25.57 16.68
C GLN A 117 -4.25 -25.27 16.07
N THR A 118 -4.45 -24.06 15.55
CA THR A 118 -5.75 -23.60 15.03
C THR A 118 -5.96 -23.99 13.57
N TYR A 119 -4.88 -23.99 12.77
CA TYR A 119 -4.88 -24.24 11.34
C TYR A 119 -3.76 -25.23 10.98
N PRO A 120 -3.89 -26.52 11.34
CA PRO A 120 -2.84 -27.52 11.10
C PRO A 120 -2.58 -27.75 9.60
N ASN A 121 -1.32 -28.02 9.22
CA ASN A 121 -0.90 -28.25 7.83
C ASN A 121 -1.57 -29.49 7.20
N GLU A 122 -2.05 -30.41 8.03
CA GLU A 122 -2.70 -31.66 7.63
C GLU A 122 -4.12 -31.42 7.07
N GLU A 123 -4.75 -30.30 7.45
CA GLU A 123 -6.11 -29.93 7.10
C GLU A 123 -6.17 -28.64 6.28
N TRP A 124 -5.21 -27.73 6.48
CA TRP A 124 -5.18 -26.40 5.88
C TRP A 124 -4.04 -26.25 4.88
N THR A 125 -4.32 -25.48 3.82
CA THR A 125 -3.27 -24.95 2.93
C THR A 125 -2.94 -23.53 3.36
N HIS A 126 -1.68 -23.29 3.73
CA HIS A 126 -1.22 -21.97 4.15
C HIS A 126 -0.64 -21.22 2.96
N ALA A 127 -1.16 -20.03 2.71
CA ALA A 127 -0.60 -19.10 1.75
C ALA A 127 -0.14 -17.83 2.50
N TYR A 128 1.16 -17.55 2.43
CA TYR A 128 1.76 -16.35 2.97
C TYR A 128 2.11 -15.41 1.82
N THR A 129 1.66 -14.16 1.92
CA THR A 129 1.95 -13.12 0.94
C THR A 129 2.55 -11.92 1.63
N ASP A 130 3.46 -11.24 0.93
CA ASP A 130 4.02 -9.98 1.38
C ASP A 130 4.26 -9.07 0.19
N GLY A 131 3.95 -7.79 0.34
CA GLY A 131 3.99 -6.79 -0.70
C GLY A 131 4.82 -5.59 -0.29
N SER A 132 5.90 -5.34 -1.02
CA SER A 132 6.81 -4.24 -0.76
C SER A 132 6.85 -3.27 -1.94
N ALA A 133 7.09 -1.99 -1.63
CA ALA A 133 7.50 -1.01 -2.62
C ALA A 133 8.45 0.00 -1.99
N GLU A 134 9.44 0.42 -2.77
CA GLU A 134 10.40 1.43 -2.34
C GLU A 134 9.68 2.77 -2.13
N LYS A 135 9.81 3.33 -0.92
CA LYS A 135 9.13 4.57 -0.50
C LYS A 135 7.62 4.55 -0.77
N ALA A 136 7.00 3.36 -0.78
CA ALA A 136 5.59 3.15 -1.11
C ALA A 136 5.13 3.76 -2.45
N THR A 137 6.05 3.99 -3.40
CA THR A 137 5.76 4.70 -4.65
C THR A 137 6.41 4.10 -5.89
N ARG A 138 7.48 3.33 -5.75
CA ARG A 138 8.24 2.78 -6.88
C ARG A 138 8.81 1.39 -6.61
N ASN A 139 9.22 0.71 -7.67
CA ASN A 139 9.90 -0.59 -7.62
C ASN A 139 9.15 -1.61 -6.73
N GLY A 140 7.88 -1.84 -7.04
CA GLY A 140 7.06 -2.75 -6.24
C GLY A 140 7.35 -4.21 -6.54
N GLY A 141 7.32 -5.03 -5.50
CA GLY A 141 7.48 -6.48 -5.59
C GLY A 141 6.59 -7.21 -4.60
N GLY A 142 6.16 -8.41 -4.95
CA GLY A 142 5.38 -9.29 -4.09
C GLY A 142 6.06 -10.64 -3.91
N GLY A 143 5.98 -11.20 -2.71
CA GLY A 143 6.42 -12.55 -2.36
C GLY A 143 5.22 -13.43 -2.04
N ILE A 144 5.29 -14.70 -2.44
CA ILE A 144 4.27 -15.71 -2.19
C ILE A 144 4.95 -17.00 -1.75
N LEU A 145 4.48 -17.57 -0.64
CA LEU A 145 4.84 -18.90 -0.17
C LEU A 145 3.55 -19.69 0.09
N ILE A 146 3.37 -20.81 -0.62
CA ILE A 146 2.22 -21.70 -0.41
C ILE A 146 2.72 -23.05 0.10
N CYS A 147 2.25 -23.43 1.29
CA CYS A 147 2.51 -24.70 1.94
C CYS A 147 1.25 -25.56 1.86
N ARG A 148 1.37 -26.75 1.29
CA ARG A 148 0.28 -27.73 1.14
C ARG A 148 0.67 -29.01 1.84
N LYS A 149 -0.34 -29.80 2.21
CA LYS A 149 -0.14 -31.16 2.68
C LYS A 149 0.65 -31.97 1.63
N ASP A 150 1.69 -32.66 2.09
CA ASP A 150 2.49 -33.64 1.32
C ASP A 150 3.07 -33.13 -0.01
N ALA A 151 3.15 -31.81 -0.21
CA ALA A 151 3.70 -31.22 -1.43
C ALA A 151 4.79 -30.20 -1.09
N ALA A 152 5.78 -30.11 -1.99
CA ALA A 152 6.84 -29.12 -1.86
C ALA A 152 6.24 -27.69 -1.82
N PRO A 153 6.77 -26.81 -0.94
CA PRO A 153 6.31 -25.42 -0.87
C PRO A 153 6.51 -24.70 -2.19
N ILE A 154 5.48 -24.00 -2.65
CA ILE A 154 5.58 -23.15 -3.84
C ILE A 154 6.06 -21.78 -3.40
N LYS A 155 7.20 -21.34 -3.94
CA LYS A 155 7.73 -19.99 -3.74
C LYS A 155 7.65 -19.21 -5.04
N LYS A 156 7.09 -18.00 -4.99
CA LYS A 156 7.00 -17.12 -6.16
C LYS A 156 7.29 -15.68 -5.78
N SER A 157 7.99 -14.98 -6.66
CA SER A 157 8.20 -13.54 -6.58
C SER A 157 7.58 -12.89 -7.81
N ILE A 158 6.93 -11.75 -7.61
CA ILE A 158 6.27 -10.99 -8.67
C ILE A 158 6.78 -9.56 -8.69
N ALA A 159 6.99 -9.01 -9.88
CA ALA A 159 7.24 -7.59 -10.06
C ALA A 159 5.90 -6.87 -10.28
N THR A 160 5.62 -5.83 -9.50
CA THR A 160 4.32 -5.11 -9.55
C THR A 160 4.42 -3.74 -10.24
N GLY A 161 5.62 -3.43 -10.74
CA GLY A 161 5.93 -2.35 -11.66
C GLY A 161 6.85 -1.28 -11.09
N LYS A 162 7.42 -0.46 -12.00
CA LYS A 162 8.29 0.67 -11.67
C LYS A 162 7.60 1.72 -10.79
N PHE A 163 6.32 1.94 -10.99
CA PHE A 163 5.47 2.80 -10.17
C PHE A 163 4.41 1.94 -9.47
N SER A 164 4.61 1.71 -8.17
CA SER A 164 3.80 0.78 -7.39
C SER A 164 3.75 1.21 -5.94
N THR A 165 2.62 0.98 -5.29
CA THR A 165 2.46 1.19 -3.85
C THR A 165 2.56 -0.14 -3.12
N ASN A 166 2.88 -0.13 -1.82
CA ASN A 166 2.87 -1.36 -1.02
C ASN A 166 1.50 -2.05 -1.12
N TYR A 167 0.42 -1.28 -1.04
CA TYR A 167 -0.95 -1.80 -1.21
C TYR A 167 -1.15 -2.52 -2.56
N LYS A 168 -0.69 -1.93 -3.66
CA LYS A 168 -0.77 -2.57 -4.97
C LYS A 168 0.05 -3.86 -4.99
N ALA A 169 1.24 -3.83 -4.41
CA ALA A 169 2.10 -5.00 -4.36
C ALA A 169 1.47 -6.16 -3.57
N GLU A 170 0.87 -5.87 -2.42
CA GLU A 170 0.10 -6.83 -1.61
C GLU A 170 -1.09 -7.40 -2.36
N ALA A 171 -1.88 -6.54 -3.00
CA ALA A 171 -3.07 -6.95 -3.73
C ALA A 171 -2.74 -7.88 -4.91
N GLU A 172 -1.66 -7.60 -5.63
CA GLU A 172 -1.19 -8.47 -6.72
C GLU A 172 -0.64 -9.80 -6.16
N ALA A 173 0.07 -9.79 -5.03
CA ALA A 173 0.56 -11.01 -4.40
C ALA A 173 -0.58 -11.94 -3.96
N LEU A 174 -1.62 -11.38 -3.31
CA LEU A 174 -2.84 -12.10 -2.94
C LEU A 174 -3.60 -12.66 -4.15
N LYS A 175 -3.74 -11.84 -5.20
CA LYS A 175 -4.43 -12.25 -6.43
C LYS A 175 -3.70 -13.40 -7.12
N GLU A 176 -2.37 -13.33 -7.20
CA GLU A 176 -1.55 -14.37 -7.79
C GLU A 176 -1.57 -15.64 -6.94
N ALA A 177 -1.47 -15.54 -5.61
CA ALA A 177 -1.59 -16.68 -4.70
C ALA A 177 -2.93 -17.41 -4.88
N ALA A 178 -4.04 -16.66 -4.92
CA ALA A 178 -5.37 -17.22 -5.19
C ALA A 178 -5.45 -17.87 -6.59
N GLY A 179 -4.78 -17.30 -7.59
CA GLY A 179 -4.69 -17.87 -8.93
C GLY A 179 -3.92 -19.20 -8.97
N VAL A 180 -2.84 -19.33 -8.20
CA VAL A 180 -2.10 -20.59 -8.05
C VAL A 180 -2.96 -21.65 -7.38
N LEU A 181 -3.65 -21.30 -6.29
CA LEU A 181 -4.52 -22.23 -5.56
C LEU A 181 -5.66 -22.75 -6.45
N LYS A 182 -6.31 -21.88 -7.23
CA LYS A 182 -7.39 -22.27 -8.16
C LYS A 182 -6.97 -23.22 -9.29
N LYS A 183 -5.69 -23.23 -9.67
CA LYS A 183 -5.16 -24.13 -10.71
C LYS A 183 -4.75 -25.50 -10.15
N THR A 184 -4.66 -25.59 -8.83
CA THR A 184 -4.06 -26.71 -8.12
C THR A 184 -5.11 -27.55 -7.36
N LEU A 185 -6.28 -26.97 -7.11
CA LEU A 185 -7.50 -27.61 -6.63
C LEU A 185 -8.38 -27.98 -7.83
#